data_AF-A0A2N3H096-F1
#
_entry.id   AF-A0A2N3H096-F1
#
_cell.length_a   1.000
_cell.length_b   1.000
_cell.length_c   1.000
_cell.angle_alpha   90.00
_cell.angle_beta   90.00
_cell.angle_gamma   90.00
#
_symmetry.space_group_name_H-M   'P 1'
#
loop_
_entity.id
_entity.type
_entity.pdbx_description
1 polymer ?
#
loop_
_entity_poly.entity_id
_entity_poly.type
_entity_poly.pdbx_seq_one_letter_code
_entity_poly.pdbx_strand_id
1 'polypeptide(L)'
;MSSELAGRRQHGDYAYIVIGALGLAVCVTVLFLATRTLMAAGAGFVASGGPYEIAHPAPDWIWLVPVSILSGVAFVGIHWRGAGRLGGFNLLTPMWVLLFFTIGANFLEFGIRGIRSGGVAWLVCGIVFWGLAAMPLFAPIVPAMKGSWMSFSASSSGRTYIIANVVAAVVGVGAGWALFTLLS
;
A
#
# COMPACT_ATOMS: atom_id res chain seq x y z
N MET A 1 33.07 -21.20 12.23
CA MET A 1 31.81 -21.84 11.79
C MET A 1 30.56 -21.12 12.27
N SER A 2 30.53 -20.53 13.49
CA SER A 2 29.37 -19.76 13.99
C SER A 2 29.14 -18.40 13.28
N SER A 3 30.21 -17.71 12.86
CA SER A 3 30.12 -16.39 12.20
C SER A 3 29.58 -16.43 10.76
N GLU A 4 29.93 -17.46 9.97
CA GLU A 4 29.38 -17.62 8.61
C GLU A 4 27.88 -17.95 8.61
N LEU A 5 27.44 -18.79 9.54
CA LEU A 5 26.03 -19.14 9.68
C LEU A 5 25.19 -17.92 10.10
N ALA A 6 25.75 -17.05 10.94
CA ALA A 6 25.12 -15.78 11.30
C ALA A 6 25.00 -14.84 10.09
N GLY A 7 26.05 -14.71 9.27
CA GLY A 7 26.04 -13.90 8.05
C GLY A 7 25.02 -14.38 7.00
N ARG A 8 24.91 -15.71 6.77
CA ARG A 8 23.94 -16.28 5.81
C ARG A 8 22.49 -16.07 6.26
N ARG A 9 22.20 -16.15 7.57
CA ARG A 9 20.87 -15.81 8.10
C ARG A 9 20.55 -14.35 7.89
N GLN A 10 21.49 -13.46 8.18
CA GLN A 10 21.31 -12.02 8.02
C GLN A 10 21.03 -11.61 6.57
N HIS A 11 21.74 -12.18 5.59
CA HIS A 11 21.43 -11.95 4.16
C HIS A 11 20.03 -12.44 3.77
N GLY A 12 19.62 -13.60 4.28
CA GLY A 12 18.26 -14.11 4.07
C GLY A 12 17.20 -13.16 4.60
N ASP A 13 17.41 -12.57 5.77
CA ASP A 13 16.45 -11.65 6.40
C ASP A 13 16.32 -10.31 5.65
N TYR A 14 17.40 -9.80 5.05
CA TYR A 14 17.34 -8.64 4.14
C TYR A 14 16.53 -8.93 2.87
N ALA A 15 16.56 -10.15 2.34
CA ALA A 15 15.75 -10.50 1.17
C ALA A 15 14.25 -10.36 1.46
N TYR A 16 13.77 -10.81 2.64
CA TYR A 16 12.37 -10.64 3.04
C TYR A 16 11.96 -9.17 3.11
N ILE A 17 12.84 -8.32 3.63
CA ILE A 17 12.58 -6.87 3.72
C ILE A 17 12.48 -6.25 2.34
N VAL A 18 13.45 -6.52 1.46
CA VAL A 18 13.48 -5.96 0.11
C VAL A 18 12.28 -6.43 -0.70
N ILE A 19 11.99 -7.74 -0.69
CA ILE A 19 10.85 -8.31 -1.42
C ILE A 19 9.53 -7.76 -0.88
N GLY A 20 9.38 -7.70 0.45
CA GLY A 20 8.19 -7.14 1.08
C GLY A 20 7.98 -5.66 0.72
N ALA A 21 9.01 -4.83 0.89
CA ALA A 21 8.93 -3.40 0.59
C ALA A 21 8.67 -3.11 -0.90
N LEU A 22 9.35 -3.84 -1.79
CA LEU A 22 9.17 -3.71 -3.23
C LEU A 22 7.77 -4.13 -3.65
N GLY A 23 7.32 -5.32 -3.24
CA GLY A 23 6.00 -5.85 -3.59
C GLY A 23 4.88 -4.96 -3.06
N LEU A 24 5.05 -4.42 -1.85
CA LEU A 24 4.12 -3.45 -1.28
C LEU A 24 4.03 -2.17 -2.10
N ALA A 25 5.17 -1.58 -2.46
CA ALA A 25 5.20 -0.37 -3.28
C ALA A 25 4.54 -0.60 -4.64
N VAL A 26 4.82 -1.74 -5.30
CA VAL A 26 4.15 -2.13 -6.55
C VAL A 26 2.63 -2.18 -6.37
N CYS A 27 2.16 -2.89 -5.34
CA CYS A 27 0.72 -3.06 -5.09
C CYS A 27 0.01 -1.73 -4.82
N VAL A 28 0.61 -0.86 -3.99
CA VAL A 28 0.03 0.46 -3.70
C VAL A 28 0.04 1.36 -4.93
N THR A 29 1.11 1.35 -5.73
CA THR A 29 1.16 2.13 -6.97
C THR A 29 0.10 1.66 -7.96
N VAL A 30 -0.04 0.35 -8.17
CA VAL A 30 -1.09 -0.22 -9.04
C VAL A 30 -2.47 0.19 -8.54
N LEU A 31 -2.74 0.08 -7.24
CA LEU A 31 -4.04 0.43 -6.67
C LEU A 31 -4.33 1.93 -6.78
N PHE A 32 -3.32 2.78 -6.57
CA PHE A 32 -3.40 4.23 -6.74
C PHE A 32 -3.75 4.60 -8.19
N LEU A 33 -3.05 4.01 -9.16
CA LEU A 33 -3.28 4.26 -10.59
C LEU A 33 -4.65 3.71 -11.03
N ALA A 34 -4.99 2.48 -10.66
CA ALA A 34 -6.27 1.86 -10.96
C ALA A 34 -7.45 2.72 -10.46
N THR A 35 -7.39 3.15 -9.19
CA THR A 35 -8.42 4.03 -8.61
C THR A 35 -8.52 5.34 -9.39
N ARG A 36 -7.38 5.97 -9.68
CA ARG A 36 -7.33 7.22 -10.44
C ARG A 36 -7.94 7.08 -11.83
N THR A 37 -7.63 5.99 -12.54
CA THR A 37 -8.19 5.72 -13.87
C THR A 37 -9.68 5.42 -13.83
N LEU A 38 -10.17 4.66 -12.83
CA LEU A 38 -11.61 4.38 -12.68
C LEU A 38 -12.40 5.64 -12.37
N MET A 39 -11.85 6.52 -11.54
CA MET A 39 -12.47 7.81 -11.22
C MET A 39 -12.49 8.73 -12.45
N ALA A 40 -11.41 8.77 -13.24
CA ALA A 40 -11.39 9.50 -14.51
C ALA A 40 -12.41 8.93 -15.53
N ALA A 41 -12.56 7.60 -15.57
CA ALA A 41 -13.46 6.90 -16.48
C ALA A 41 -14.96 7.08 -16.17
N GLY A 42 -15.32 7.54 -14.97
CA GLY A 42 -16.48 8.42 -14.82
C GLY A 42 -17.51 8.13 -13.75
N ALA A 43 -17.34 7.06 -12.96
CA ALA A 43 -18.28 6.77 -11.88
C ALA A 43 -17.63 6.22 -10.60
N GLY A 44 -16.36 5.79 -10.68
CA GLY A 44 -15.71 5.07 -9.58
C GLY A 44 -16.26 3.66 -9.35
N PHE A 45 -17.16 3.19 -10.23
CA PHE A 45 -17.65 1.82 -10.26
C PHE A 45 -17.73 1.33 -11.70
N VAL A 46 -17.47 0.05 -11.87
CA VAL A 46 -17.58 -0.66 -13.14
C VAL A 46 -18.16 -2.03 -12.88
N ALA A 47 -18.88 -2.56 -13.86
CA ALA A 47 -19.46 -3.89 -13.79
C ALA A 47 -19.22 -4.64 -15.10
N SER A 48 -19.16 -5.97 -15.01
CA SER A 48 -19.09 -6.87 -16.15
C SER A 48 -19.96 -8.08 -15.86
N GLY A 49 -20.81 -8.44 -16.81
CA GLY A 49 -21.78 -9.51 -16.65
C GLY A 49 -22.94 -9.16 -15.71
N GLY A 50 -23.97 -10.00 -15.73
CA GLY A 50 -25.15 -9.88 -14.89
C GLY A 50 -26.44 -9.58 -15.67
N PRO A 51 -27.60 -9.68 -15.00
CA PRO A 51 -28.91 -9.48 -15.62
C PRO A 51 -29.34 -8.01 -15.76
N TYR A 52 -28.54 -7.07 -15.26
CA TYR A 52 -28.85 -5.64 -15.24
C TYR A 52 -28.07 -4.88 -16.33
N GLU A 53 -28.64 -3.76 -16.78
CA GLU A 53 -27.99 -2.88 -17.76
C GLU A 53 -26.72 -2.25 -17.17
N ILE A 54 -25.60 -2.47 -17.84
CA ILE A 54 -24.28 -2.02 -17.40
C ILE A 54 -24.06 -0.59 -17.93
N ALA A 55 -24.17 0.40 -17.04
CA ALA A 55 -23.90 1.80 -17.40
C ALA A 55 -22.40 2.07 -17.65
N HIS A 56 -21.50 1.32 -16.99
CA HIS A 56 -20.06 1.48 -17.09
C HIS A 56 -19.37 0.10 -17.22
N PRO A 57 -18.97 -0.33 -18.42
CA PRO A 57 -18.32 -1.62 -18.63
C PRO A 57 -16.96 -1.65 -17.94
N ALA A 58 -16.63 -2.78 -17.32
CA ALA A 58 -15.34 -2.97 -16.67
C ALA A 58 -14.21 -3.11 -17.70
N PRO A 59 -13.08 -2.41 -17.49
CA PRO A 59 -11.90 -2.57 -18.34
C PRO A 59 -11.22 -3.92 -18.07
N ASP A 60 -10.52 -4.45 -19.06
CA ASP A 60 -9.90 -5.78 -19.01
C ASP A 60 -8.88 -5.94 -17.88
N TRP A 61 -8.26 -4.86 -17.42
CA TRP A 61 -7.27 -4.86 -16.34
C TRP A 61 -7.87 -4.78 -14.93
N ILE A 62 -9.21 -4.72 -14.78
CA ILE A 62 -9.86 -4.52 -13.47
C ILE A 62 -9.47 -5.57 -12.42
N TRP A 63 -9.09 -6.77 -12.86
CA TRP A 63 -8.60 -7.84 -11.99
C TRP A 63 -7.32 -7.48 -11.23
N LEU A 64 -6.55 -6.48 -11.69
CA LEU A 64 -5.39 -5.97 -10.97
C LEU A 64 -5.75 -5.38 -9.61
N VAL A 65 -6.96 -4.84 -9.43
CA VAL A 65 -7.41 -4.27 -8.15
C VAL A 65 -7.44 -5.33 -7.04
N PRO A 66 -8.24 -6.41 -7.12
CA PRO A 66 -8.25 -7.43 -6.08
C PRO A 66 -6.90 -8.14 -5.94
N VAL A 67 -6.16 -8.37 -7.04
CA VAL A 67 -4.82 -8.97 -6.97
C VAL A 67 -3.86 -8.08 -6.18
N SER A 68 -3.82 -6.78 -6.45
CA SER A 68 -2.94 -5.84 -5.73
C SER A 68 -3.26 -5.77 -4.23
N ILE A 69 -4.53 -5.86 -3.85
CA ILE A 69 -4.94 -5.88 -2.44
C ILE A 69 -4.44 -7.16 -1.75
N LEU A 70 -4.73 -8.33 -2.33
CA LEU A 70 -4.36 -9.62 -1.74
C LEU A 70 -2.84 -9.81 -1.70
N SER A 71 -2.15 -9.47 -2.80
CA SER A 71 -0.70 -9.48 -2.86
C SER A 71 -0.09 -8.48 -1.88
N GLY A 72 -0.67 -7.28 -1.73
CA GLY A 72 -0.25 -6.30 -0.75
C GLY A 72 -0.28 -6.85 0.67
N VAL A 73 -1.36 -7.52 1.07
CA VAL A 73 -1.45 -8.18 2.39
C VAL A 73 -0.37 -9.25 2.55
N ALA A 74 -0.11 -10.06 1.52
CA ALA A 74 0.94 -11.07 1.56
C ALA A 74 2.34 -10.43 1.74
N PHE A 75 2.63 -9.35 1.00
CA PHE A 75 3.91 -8.64 1.10
C PHE A 75 4.10 -7.93 2.44
N VAL A 76 3.04 -7.43 3.09
CA VAL A 76 3.08 -6.98 4.49
C VAL A 76 3.56 -8.12 5.39
N GLY A 77 2.99 -9.31 5.26
CA GLY A 77 3.36 -10.47 6.05
C GLY A 77 4.82 -10.90 5.84
N ILE A 78 5.29 -10.88 4.59
CA ILE A 78 6.69 -11.14 4.21
C ILE A 78 7.63 -10.13 4.87
N HIS A 79 7.31 -8.84 4.78
CA HIS A 79 8.12 -7.78 5.38
C HIS A 79 8.17 -7.91 6.91
N TRP A 80 7.01 -8.10 7.54
CA TRP A 80 6.89 -8.24 8.99
C TRP A 80 7.74 -9.39 9.53
N ARG A 81 7.78 -10.52 8.82
CA ARG A 81 8.63 -11.67 9.16
C ARG A 81 10.13 -11.33 9.12
N GLY A 82 10.57 -10.57 8.11
CA GLY A 82 11.96 -10.11 8.01
C GLY A 82 12.33 -9.08 9.08
N ALA A 83 11.45 -8.09 9.28
CA ALA A 83 11.62 -7.04 10.29
C ALA A 83 11.71 -7.60 11.71
N GLY A 84 10.86 -8.56 12.07
CA GLY A 84 10.87 -9.19 13.40
C GLY A 84 12.16 -9.94 13.73
N ARG A 85 12.87 -10.48 12.72
CA ARG A 85 14.14 -11.19 12.92
C ARG A 85 15.35 -10.27 13.04
N LEU A 86 15.32 -9.15 12.33
CA LEU A 86 16.37 -8.13 12.37
C LEU A 86 16.15 -7.09 13.48
N GLY A 87 15.06 -7.22 14.25
CA GLY A 87 14.63 -6.25 15.24
C GLY A 87 14.43 -4.87 14.62
N GLY A 88 13.95 -4.80 13.38
CA GLY A 88 13.77 -3.57 12.62
C GLY A 88 12.38 -2.97 12.77
N PHE A 89 12.19 -1.72 12.32
CA PHE A 89 10.87 -1.09 12.31
C PHE A 89 9.95 -1.75 11.27
N ASN A 90 8.69 -1.96 11.64
CA ASN A 90 7.69 -2.58 10.76
C ASN A 90 7.16 -1.58 9.73
N LEU A 91 7.08 -1.96 8.46
CA LEU A 91 6.46 -1.14 7.41
C LEU A 91 4.94 -1.09 7.49
N LEU A 92 4.29 -1.91 8.31
CA LEU A 92 2.84 -1.92 8.45
C LEU A 92 2.25 -0.53 8.69
N THR A 93 2.81 0.21 9.65
CA THR A 93 2.34 1.56 9.99
C THR A 93 2.54 2.57 8.85
N PRO A 94 3.77 2.79 8.32
CA PRO A 94 3.96 3.74 7.23
C PRO A 94 3.22 3.33 5.96
N MET A 95 3.08 2.03 5.67
CA MET A 95 2.31 1.56 4.52
C MET A 95 0.82 1.75 4.68
N TRP A 96 0.27 1.55 5.88
CA TRP A 96 -1.12 1.88 6.19
C TRP A 96 -1.38 3.36 5.92
N VAL A 97 -0.57 4.23 6.52
CA VAL A 97 -0.66 5.69 6.32
C VAL A 97 -0.60 6.00 4.83
N LEU A 98 0.40 5.48 4.12
CA LEU A 98 0.63 5.79 2.71
C LEU A 98 -0.48 5.26 1.80
N LEU A 99 -0.98 4.05 2.02
CA LEU A 99 -2.10 3.46 1.27
C LEU A 99 -3.36 4.33 1.41
N PHE A 100 -3.80 4.58 2.63
CA PHE A 100 -5.03 5.33 2.87
C PHE A 100 -4.89 6.80 2.47
N PHE A 101 -3.71 7.40 2.68
CA PHE A 101 -3.45 8.78 2.29
C PHE A 101 -3.46 8.96 0.77
N THR A 102 -2.77 8.08 0.03
CA THR A 102 -2.70 8.17 -1.44
C THR A 102 -4.04 7.89 -2.10
N ILE A 103 -4.81 6.90 -1.63
CA ILE A 103 -6.17 6.66 -2.11
C ILE A 103 -7.09 7.82 -1.75
N GLY A 104 -7.04 8.33 -0.52
CA GLY A 104 -7.82 9.49 -0.09
C GLY A 104 -7.49 10.75 -0.89
N ALA A 105 -6.23 10.94 -1.29
CA ALA A 105 -5.81 12.06 -2.12
C ALA A 105 -6.45 12.00 -3.53
N ASN A 106 -6.58 10.83 -4.14
CA ASN A 106 -7.34 10.67 -5.38
C ASN A 106 -8.80 11.12 -5.18
N PHE A 107 -9.48 10.59 -4.15
CA PHE A 107 -10.86 10.97 -3.87
C PHE A 107 -11.04 12.48 -3.68
N LEU A 108 -10.14 13.11 -2.93
CA LEU A 108 -10.19 14.54 -2.66
C LEU A 108 -9.92 15.37 -3.92
N GLU A 109 -8.91 15.00 -4.74
CA GLU A 109 -8.58 15.70 -5.99
C GLU A 109 -9.77 15.70 -6.95
N PHE A 110 -10.38 14.53 -7.16
CA PHE A 110 -11.52 14.38 -8.06
C PHE A 110 -12.79 15.06 -7.51
N GLY A 111 -13.00 14.99 -6.19
CA GLY A 111 -14.10 15.70 -5.52
C GLY A 111 -14.00 17.22 -5.65
N ILE A 112 -12.80 17.78 -5.43
CA ILE A 112 -12.55 19.23 -5.54
C ILE A 112 -12.69 19.71 -6.98
N ARG A 113 -12.19 18.95 -7.95
CA ARG A 113 -12.28 19.31 -9.38
C ARG A 113 -13.67 19.17 -9.97
N GLY A 114 -14.64 18.62 -9.23
CA GLY A 114 -16.03 18.45 -9.69
C GLY A 114 -16.15 17.61 -10.96
N ILE A 115 -15.22 16.69 -11.21
CA ILE A 115 -15.22 15.88 -12.43
C ILE A 115 -16.36 14.86 -12.35
N ARG A 116 -17.39 14.96 -13.18
CA ARG A 116 -18.50 13.96 -13.27
C ARG A 116 -19.29 13.76 -11.96
N SER A 117 -20.23 12.82 -11.96
CA SER A 117 -21.38 12.69 -11.03
C SER A 117 -21.05 12.40 -9.56
N GLY A 118 -19.78 12.21 -9.17
CA GLY A 118 -19.40 11.79 -7.82
C GLY A 118 -19.19 12.91 -6.79
N GLY A 119 -18.96 14.16 -7.22
CA GLY A 119 -18.87 15.39 -6.41
C GLY A 119 -18.62 15.22 -4.90
N VAL A 120 -19.66 15.47 -4.10
CA VAL A 120 -19.61 15.44 -2.62
C VAL A 120 -19.28 14.05 -2.07
N ALA A 121 -19.74 12.97 -2.70
CA ALA A 121 -19.48 11.62 -2.24
C ALA A 121 -17.97 11.32 -2.24
N TRP A 122 -17.24 11.78 -3.27
CA TRP A 122 -15.79 11.65 -3.32
C TRP A 122 -15.08 12.46 -2.23
N LEU A 123 -15.56 13.67 -1.90
CA LEU A 123 -15.01 14.43 -0.78
C LEU A 123 -15.17 13.69 0.55
N VAL A 124 -16.36 13.13 0.80
CA VAL A 124 -16.63 12.33 2.00
C VAL A 124 -15.69 11.12 2.06
N CYS A 125 -15.57 10.37 0.96
CA CYS A 125 -14.62 9.26 0.89
C CYS A 125 -13.18 9.71 1.16
N GLY A 126 -12.72 10.78 0.51
CA GLY A 126 -11.36 11.30 0.69
C GLY A 126 -11.06 11.66 2.15
N ILE A 127 -11.98 12.33 2.82
CA ILE A 127 -11.86 12.69 4.25
C ILE A 127 -11.82 11.43 5.13
N VAL A 128 -12.71 10.47 4.89
CA VAL A 128 -12.74 9.20 5.65
C VAL A 128 -11.42 8.44 5.48
N PHE A 129 -10.92 8.34 4.25
CA PHE A 129 -9.64 7.69 3.97
C PHE A 129 -8.46 8.41 4.62
N TRP A 130 -8.42 9.75 4.62
CA TRP A 130 -7.40 10.50 5.37
C TRP A 130 -7.53 10.32 6.88
N GLY A 131 -8.75 10.19 7.40
CA GLY A 131 -8.99 9.82 8.80
C GLY A 131 -8.43 8.44 9.14
N LEU A 132 -8.67 7.44 8.28
CA LEU A 132 -8.08 6.10 8.42
C LEU A 132 -6.56 6.12 8.29
N ALA A 133 -6.00 6.97 7.44
CA ALA A 133 -4.56 7.16 7.32
C ALA A 133 -3.96 7.75 8.61
N ALA A 134 -4.68 8.66 9.27
CA ALA A 134 -4.23 9.30 10.49
C ALA A 134 -4.42 8.43 11.75
N MET A 135 -5.33 7.44 11.71
CA MET A 135 -5.62 6.51 12.82
C MET A 135 -4.36 5.97 13.52
N PRO A 136 -3.35 5.42 12.81
CA PRO A 136 -2.16 4.91 13.47
C PRO A 136 -1.30 5.97 14.18
N LEU A 137 -1.39 7.24 13.78
CA LEU A 137 -0.65 8.33 14.40
C LEU A 137 -1.19 8.69 15.79
N PHE A 138 -2.46 8.41 16.06
CA PHE A 138 -3.13 8.70 17.33
C PHE A 138 -3.12 7.53 18.32
N ALA A 139 -2.86 6.31 17.88
CA ALA A 139 -2.78 5.14 18.77
C ALA A 139 -1.78 5.25 19.94
N PRO A 140 -0.58 5.88 19.82
CA PRO A 140 0.28 6.09 21.00
C PRO A 140 -0.32 7.03 22.06
N ILE A 141 -1.38 7.77 21.72
CA ILE A 141 -2.09 8.72 22.61
C ILE A 141 -3.24 8.02 23.34
N VAL A 142 -3.73 6.88 22.84
CA VAL A 142 -4.87 6.13 23.42
C VAL A 142 -4.34 4.96 24.26
N PRO A 143 -4.39 5.02 25.61
CA PRO A 143 -3.82 3.98 26.48
C PRO A 143 -4.44 2.59 26.29
N ALA A 144 -5.63 2.51 25.68
CA ALA A 144 -6.38 1.29 25.43
C ALA A 144 -5.92 0.50 24.18
N MET A 145 -5.09 1.08 23.30
CA MET A 145 -4.59 0.42 22.08
C MET A 145 -3.16 -0.13 22.24
N LYS A 146 -2.82 -0.64 23.43
CA LYS A 146 -1.52 -1.28 23.74
C LYS A 146 -1.33 -2.67 23.10
N GLY A 147 -2.17 -3.05 22.15
CA GLY A 147 -2.01 -4.30 21.39
C GLY A 147 -0.85 -4.16 20.40
N SER A 148 -0.13 -5.26 20.19
CA SER A 148 1.04 -5.55 19.31
C SER A 148 1.17 -4.85 17.93
N TRP A 149 0.16 -4.09 17.49
CA TRP A 149 0.07 -3.35 16.24
C TRP A 149 1.17 -2.28 16.04
N MET A 150 1.78 -1.80 17.12
CA MET A 150 2.79 -0.74 17.07
C MET A 150 3.99 -1.05 17.95
N SER A 151 4.66 -2.17 17.71
CA SER A 151 6.07 -2.25 18.09
C SER A 151 6.87 -1.34 17.15
N PHE A 152 6.85 -0.03 17.42
CA PHE A 152 7.97 0.84 17.09
C PHE A 152 9.09 0.48 18.07
N SER A 153 9.68 -0.70 17.88
CA SER A 153 10.98 -0.93 18.48
C SER A 153 11.93 0.02 17.76
N ALA A 154 12.23 1.15 18.42
CA ALA A 154 13.35 2.01 18.08
C ALA A 154 14.65 1.22 18.37
N SER A 155 14.82 0.13 17.64
CA SER A 155 16.00 -0.70 17.63
C SER A 155 16.87 -0.22 16.48
N SER A 156 18.18 -0.25 16.70
CA SER A 156 19.28 0.29 15.89
C SER A 156 19.34 -0.32 14.49
N SER A 157 18.30 -0.11 13.69
CA SER A 157 18.20 -0.57 12.32
C SER A 157 19.25 0.21 11.55
N GLY A 158 20.43 -0.39 11.38
CA GLY A 158 21.58 0.28 10.77
C GLY A 158 21.21 0.89 9.42
N ARG A 159 21.97 1.91 8.99
CA ARG A 159 21.76 2.66 7.74
C ARG A 159 21.35 1.78 6.54
N THR A 160 21.94 0.59 6.43
CA THR A 160 21.64 -0.42 5.41
C THR A 160 20.16 -0.85 5.36
N TYR A 161 19.49 -1.02 6.51
CA TYR A 161 18.08 -1.39 6.59
C TYR A 161 17.19 -0.30 5.98
N ILE A 162 17.43 0.95 6.36
CA ILE A 162 16.66 2.11 5.86
C ILE A 162 16.88 2.26 4.37
N ILE A 163 18.15 2.23 3.93
CA ILE A 163 18.51 2.32 2.50
C ILE A 163 17.83 1.20 1.71
N ALA A 164 17.86 -0.04 2.20
CA ALA A 164 17.23 -1.17 1.51
C ALA A 164 15.72 -0.98 1.32
N ASN A 165 15.00 -0.52 2.36
CA ASN A 165 13.56 -0.24 2.26
C ASN A 165 13.26 0.92 1.31
N VAL A 166 14.03 2.00 1.38
CA VAL A 166 13.83 3.18 0.51
C VAL A 166 14.09 2.82 -0.94
N VAL A 167 15.21 2.15 -1.23
CA VAL A 167 15.55 1.70 -2.59
C VAL A 167 14.49 0.73 -3.11
N ALA A 168 14.09 -0.26 -2.31
CA ALA A 168 13.04 -1.20 -2.68
C ALA A 168 11.70 -0.51 -2.97
N ALA A 169 11.32 0.48 -2.17
CA ALA A 169 10.10 1.25 -2.37
C ALA A 169 10.16 2.08 -3.66
N VAL A 170 11.25 2.80 -3.92
CA VAL A 170 11.43 3.61 -5.15
C VAL A 170 11.38 2.71 -6.40
N VAL A 171 12.12 1.60 -6.38
CA VAL A 171 12.11 0.62 -7.48
C VAL A 171 10.71 0.02 -7.64
N GLY A 172 10.03 -0.30 -6.54
CA GLY A 172 8.68 -0.83 -6.57
C GLY A 172 7.65 0.14 -7.13
N VAL A 173 7.77 1.44 -6.85
CA VAL A 173 6.91 2.47 -7.47
C VAL A 173 7.11 2.51 -8.98
N GLY A 174 8.36 2.52 -9.45
CA GLY A 174 8.66 2.48 -10.88
C GLY A 174 8.14 1.21 -11.56
N ALA A 175 8.33 0.05 -10.92
CA ALA A 175 7.85 -1.23 -11.41
C ALA A 175 6.32 -1.31 -11.43
N GLY A 176 5.63 -0.79 -10.41
CA GLY A 176 4.17 -0.76 -10.36
C GLY A 176 3.58 0.18 -11.42
N TRP A 177 4.22 1.32 -11.67
CA TRP A 177 3.83 2.21 -12.76
C TRP A 177 4.01 1.55 -14.14
N ALA A 178 5.17 0.94 -14.38
CA ALA A 178 5.43 0.20 -15.61
C ALA A 178 4.46 -0.98 -15.80
N LEU A 179 4.21 -1.76 -14.74
CA LEU A 179 3.27 -2.88 -14.77
C LEU A 179 1.87 -2.42 -15.13
N PHE A 180 1.38 -1.35 -14.48
CA PHE A 180 0.03 -0.85 -14.74
C PHE A 180 -0.09 -0.32 -16.17
N THR A 181 0.85 0.51 -16.61
CA THR A 181 0.84 1.09 -17.97
C THR A 181 0.97 0.05 -19.09
N LEU A 182 1.61 -1.08 -18.84
CA LEU A 182 1.70 -2.19 -19.81
C LEU A 182 0.41 -3.02 -19.88
N LEU A 183 -0.41 -3.01 -18.83
CA LEU A 183 -1.61 -3.83 -18.71
C LEU A 183 -2.91 -3.05 -18.90
N SER A 184 -2.87 -1.71 -18.80
CA SER A 184 -4.03 -0.82 -18.87
C SER A 184 -4.17 -0.11 -20.20
#